data_AF-A0A524NH35-F1
#
_entry.id   AF-A0A524NH35-F1
#
_cell.length_a   1.000
_cell.length_b   1.000
_cell.length_c   1.000
_cell.angle_alpha   90.00
_cell.angle_beta   90.00
_cell.angle_gamma   90.00
#
_symmetry.space_group_name_H-M   'P 1'
#
loop_
_entity.id
_entity.type
_entity.pdbx_description
1 polymer ?
#
loop_
_entity_poly.entity_id
_entity_poly.type
_entity_poly.pdbx_seq_one_letter_code
_entity_poly.pdbx_strand_id
1 'polypeptide(L)'
;MKQETKKTKPHFENITRPEGINKVALLVIDGFGFKQFSNHLKENRFLTNLTNQGEVYPQTSVFPSQTTNALTTLNTGLTPQ
;
A
#
# COMPACT_ATOMS: atom_id res chain seq x y z
N MET A 1 29.58 12.14 -26.92
CA MET A 1 29.56 10.90 -26.10
C MET A 1 28.38 10.98 -25.16
N LYS A 2 27.45 10.02 -25.24
CA LYS A 2 26.21 10.01 -24.47
C LYS A 2 26.52 9.64 -23.01
N GLN A 3 26.07 10.46 -22.07
CA GLN A 3 26.16 10.13 -20.65
C GLN A 3 25.16 9.01 -20.35
N GLU A 4 25.67 7.90 -19.86
CA GLU A 4 24.90 6.72 -19.50
C GLU A 4 24.15 7.02 -18.20
N THR A 5 22.83 7.16 -18.28
CA THR A 5 21.96 7.37 -17.13
C THR A 5 22.03 6.12 -16.25
N LYS A 6 22.74 6.20 -15.11
CA LYS A 6 22.72 5.17 -14.07
C LYS A 6 21.26 4.92 -13.69
N LYS A 7 20.70 3.79 -14.12
CA LYS A 7 19.40 3.30 -13.65
C LYS A 7 19.51 3.10 -12.14
N THR A 8 18.87 3.97 -11.36
CA THR A 8 18.72 3.81 -9.93
C THR A 8 18.05 2.47 -9.69
N LYS A 9 18.73 1.57 -8.99
CA LYS A 9 18.20 0.25 -8.64
C LYS A 9 16.90 0.43 -7.84
N PRO A 10 15.90 -0.45 -8.02
CA PRO A 10 14.65 -0.37 -7.27
C PRO A 10 14.93 -0.41 -5.76
N HIS A 11 14.22 0.42 -5.01
CA HIS A 11 14.36 0.67 -3.57
C HIS A 11 14.11 -0.58 -2.68
N PHE A 12 13.79 -1.71 -3.29
CA PHE A 12 13.40 -2.97 -2.63
C PHE A 12 14.58 -3.94 -2.36
N GLU A 13 15.81 -3.63 -2.79
CA GLU A 13 16.98 -4.49 -2.51
C GLU A 13 17.32 -4.59 -1.01
N ASN A 14 16.76 -3.71 -0.16
CA ASN A 14 16.99 -3.69 1.29
C ASN A 14 15.71 -3.87 2.12
N ILE A 15 14.79 -4.76 1.71
CA ILE A 15 13.75 -5.20 2.64
C ILE A 15 14.39 -6.22 3.59
N THR A 16 15.02 -5.72 4.66
CA THR A 16 15.31 -6.56 5.82
C THR A 16 13.97 -7.04 6.35
N ARG A 17 13.67 -8.34 6.19
CA ARG A 17 12.55 -8.94 6.93
C ARG A 17 12.85 -8.67 8.41
N PRO A 18 11.96 -7.99 9.15
CA PRO A 18 12.25 -7.72 10.54
C PRO A 18 12.43 -9.06 11.24
N GLU A 19 13.58 -9.24 11.89
CA GLU A 19 13.87 -10.47 12.63
C GLU A 19 12.79 -10.68 13.69
N GLY A 20 12.30 -11.91 13.82
CA GLY A 20 11.24 -12.26 14.78
C GLY A 20 9.80 -12.10 14.28
N ILE A 21 9.56 -11.64 13.04
CA ILE A 21 8.20 -11.62 12.47
C ILE A 21 7.87 -12.95 11.81
N ASN A 22 7.03 -13.74 12.49
CA ASN A 22 6.65 -15.09 12.04
C ASN A 22 5.37 -15.12 11.18
N LYS A 23 4.55 -14.06 11.24
CA LYS A 23 3.25 -13.99 10.55
C LYS A 23 2.98 -12.57 10.07
N VAL A 24 2.49 -12.47 8.84
CA VAL A 24 2.04 -11.22 8.23
C VAL A 24 0.59 -11.42 7.79
N ALA A 25 -0.29 -10.48 8.15
CA ALA A 25 -1.67 -10.44 7.70
C ALA A 25 -1.88 -9.20 6.82
N LEU A 26 -2.36 -9.41 5.60
CA LEU A 26 -2.74 -8.35 4.67
C LEU A 26 -4.26 -8.33 4.54
N LEU A 27 -4.87 -7.19 4.86
CA LEU A 27 -6.31 -6.97 4.74
C LEU A 27 -6.55 -5.99 3.59
N VAL A 28 -7.39 -6.39 2.63
CA VAL A 28 -7.86 -5.54 1.53
C VAL A 28 -9.35 -5.35 1.69
N ILE A 29 -9.80 -4.11 1.75
CA ILE A 29 -11.21 -3.76 1.89
C ILE A 29 -11.66 -3.14 0.57
N ASP A 30 -12.50 -3.86 -0.18
CA ASP A 30 -12.97 -3.39 -1.48
C ASP A 30 -13.86 -2.13 -1.33
N GLY A 31 -13.67 -1.16 -2.22
CA GLY A 31 -14.43 0.10 -2.24
C GLY A 31 -14.20 1.04 -1.06
N PHE A 32 -13.23 0.78 -0.16
CA PHE A 32 -12.97 1.63 1.01
C PHE A 32 -12.04 2.80 0.69
N GLY A 33 -12.63 3.93 0.28
CA GLY A 33 -11.90 5.13 -0.10
C GLY A 33 -11.52 6.05 1.07
N PHE A 34 -10.62 6.99 0.79
CA PHE A 34 -10.09 7.93 1.78
C PHE A 34 -11.16 8.82 2.43
N LYS A 35 -12.22 9.19 1.69
CA LYS A 35 -13.34 9.95 2.24
C LYS A 35 -14.12 9.14 3.28
N GLN A 36 -14.39 7.86 3.01
CA GLN A 36 -15.05 6.99 4.00
C GLN A 36 -14.16 6.79 5.23
N PHE A 37 -12.85 6.59 5.05
CA PHE A 37 -11.89 6.51 6.16
C PHE A 37 -11.95 7.78 7.04
N SER A 38 -11.87 8.95 6.41
CA SER A 38 -11.84 10.25 7.12
C SER A 38 -13.13 10.52 7.90
N ASN A 39 -14.28 10.20 7.30
CA ASN A 39 -15.59 10.40 7.94
C ASN A 39 -15.76 9.54 9.19
N HIS A 40 -15.21 8.32 9.22
CA HIS A 40 -15.42 7.39 10.32
C HIS A 40 -14.26 7.34 11.33
N LEU A 41 -13.13 8.00 11.04
CA LEU A 41 -11.91 7.88 11.82
C LEU A 41 -12.13 8.14 13.32
N LYS A 42 -12.82 9.22 13.66
CA LYS A 42 -13.05 9.65 15.06
C LYS A 42 -14.10 8.80 15.80
N GLU A 43 -15.01 8.19 15.05
CA GLU A 43 -16.15 7.43 15.61
C GLU A 43 -15.85 5.93 15.69
N ASN A 44 -14.82 5.47 14.98
CA ASN A 44 -14.43 4.07 14.93
C ASN A 44 -13.15 3.83 15.74
N ARG A 45 -13.27 3.13 16.87
CA ARG A 45 -12.15 2.78 17.76
C ARG A 45 -11.01 2.05 17.05
N PHE A 46 -11.33 1.17 16.09
CA PHE A 46 -10.31 0.45 15.33
C PHE A 46 -9.49 1.39 14.46
N LEU A 47 -10.14 2.29 13.70
CA LEU A 47 -9.44 3.27 12.86
C LEU A 47 -8.62 4.26 13.70
N THR A 48 -9.16 4.73 14.82
CA THR A 48 -8.43 5.61 15.76
C THR A 48 -7.18 4.93 16.30
N ASN A 49 -7.28 3.66 16.72
CA ASN A 49 -6.13 2.91 17.22
C ASN A 49 -5.09 2.68 16.12
N LEU A 50 -5.54 2.38 14.89
CA LEU A 50 -4.67 2.17 13.74
C LEU A 50 -3.83 3.42 13.43
N THR A 51 -4.42 4.62 13.49
CA THR A 51 -3.68 5.88 13.28
C THR A 51 -2.77 6.29 14.43
N ASN A 52 -3.11 5.90 15.67
CA ASN A 52 -2.34 6.29 16.85
C ASN A 52 -1.14 5.37 17.13
N GLN A 53 -1.24 4.09 16.75
CA GLN A 53 -0.25 3.06 17.07
C GLN A 53 0.46 2.50 15.84
N GLY A 54 0.04 2.89 14.64
CA GLY A 54 0.61 2.44 13.38
C GLY A 54 0.86 3.60 12.42
N GLU A 55 1.47 3.27 11.27
CA GLU A 55 1.69 4.21 10.19
C GLU A 55 0.56 4.10 9.16
N VAL A 56 -0.06 5.23 8.83
CA VAL A 56 -1.18 5.29 7.88
C VAL A 56 -0.83 6.29 6.78
N TYR A 57 -0.80 5.81 5.55
CA TYR A 57 -0.52 6.62 4.36
C TYR A 57 -1.72 6.59 3.41
N PRO A 58 -2.24 7.74 2.95
CA PRO A 58 -3.22 7.77 1.89
C PRO A 58 -2.57 7.30 0.58
N GLN A 59 -3.20 6.33 -0.09
CA GLN A 59 -2.72 5.77 -1.35
C GLN A 59 -3.80 5.86 -2.42
N THR A 60 -3.39 6.19 -3.65
CA THR A 60 -4.28 6.19 -4.81
C THR A 60 -4.24 4.81 -5.46
N SER A 61 -5.42 4.26 -5.76
CA SER A 61 -5.53 2.99 -6.49
C SER A 61 -4.99 3.11 -7.91
N VAL A 62 -4.71 1.97 -8.54
CA VAL A 62 -4.36 1.91 -9.96
C VAL A 62 -5.52 2.34 -10.86
N PHE A 63 -5.20 2.78 -12.07
CA PHE A 63 -6.19 3.08 -13.10
C PHE A 63 -6.26 1.96 -14.16
N PRO A 64 -7.46 1.55 -14.61
CA PRO A 64 -8.76 1.92 -14.06
C PRO A 64 -8.98 1.26 -12.69
N SER A 65 -9.61 2.00 -11.77
CA SER A 65 -9.81 1.59 -10.37
C SER A 65 -10.91 0.54 -10.23
N GLN A 66 -10.60 -0.67 -10.69
CA GLN A 66 -11.45 -1.85 -10.63
C GLN A 66 -10.83 -2.87 -9.66
N THR A 67 -11.67 -3.66 -8.99
CA THR A 67 -11.26 -4.67 -8.03
C THR A 67 -10.22 -5.63 -8.61
N THR A 68 -10.43 -6.12 -9.84
CA THR A 68 -9.52 -7.03 -10.54
C THR A 68 -8.14 -6.41 -10.78
N ASN A 69 -8.08 -5.15 -11.21
CA ASN A 69 -6.83 -4.45 -11.47
C ASN A 69 -6.05 -4.17 -10.19
N ALA A 70 -6.75 -3.74 -9.13
CA ALA A 70 -6.14 -3.47 -7.84
C ALA A 70 -5.57 -4.74 -7.19
N LEU A 71 -6.32 -5.85 -7.19
CA LEU A 71 -5.85 -7.13 -6.65
C LEU A 71 -4.72 -7.73 -7.48
N THR A 72 -4.77 -7.62 -8.80
CA THR A 72 -3.67 -8.09 -9.68
C THR A 72 -2.40 -7.29 -9.41
N THR A 73 -2.51 -5.96 -9.29
CA THR A 73 -1.38 -5.09 -8.93
C THR A 73 -0.82 -5.44 -7.57
N LEU A 74 -1.68 -5.62 -6.56
CA LEU A 74 -1.26 -5.96 -5.20
C LEU A 74 -0.55 -7.32 -5.12
N ASN A 75 -1.02 -8.30 -5.90
CA ASN A 75 -0.42 -9.64 -5.92
C ASN A 75 0.89 -9.71 -6.71
N THR A 76 1.03 -8.89 -7.77
CA THR A 76 2.19 -8.96 -8.68
C THR A 76 3.23 -7.86 -8.45
N GLY A 77 2.86 -6.75 -7.81
CA GLY A 77 3.66 -5.54 -7.71
C GLY A 77 3.77 -4.75 -9.03
N LEU A 78 2.99 -5.09 -10.06
CA LEU A 78 3.04 -4.47 -11.39
C LEU A 78 1.76 -3.68 -11.67
N THR A 79 1.89 -2.52 -12.31
CA THR A 79 0.73 -1.74 -12.75
C THR A 79 0.04 -2.40 -13.95
N PRO A 80 -1.27 -2.17 -14.17
CA PRO A 80 -1.95 -2.55 -15.42
C PRO A 80 -1.25 -1.94 -16.64
N GLN A 81 -1.25 -2.65 -17.77
CA GLN A 81 -0.73 -2.18 -19.08
C GLN A 81 -1.85 -1.62 -19.96
#